data_AF-A0AAI8FUN6-F1
#
_entry.id   AF-A0AAI8FUN6-F1
#
_cell.length_a   1.000
_cell.length_b   1.000
_cell.length_c   1.000
_cell.angle_alpha   90.00
_cell.angle_beta   90.00
_cell.angle_gamma   90.00
#
_symmetry.space_group_name_H-M   'P 1'
#
loop_
_entity.id
_entity.type
_entity.pdbx_description
1 polymer ?
#
loop_
_entity_poly.entity_id
_entity_poly.type
_entity_poly.pdbx_seq_one_letter_code
_entity_poly.pdbx_strand_id
1 'polypeptide(L)'
;MAFLLDIITFLQISFSTNIFRINYITILKASLVKLKQGNGLETDVKIGPLINKAAVEKVQQHVDDALAKGGKLLCGGRINPELGGNFYEATILANMQDTMIASCEETFGPIIAIFGFDSEDEVIQRANNTKYGLASYFFSNDINQIRRVRNALAIWYGWYKHWINIK
;
A
#
# COMPACT_ATOMS: atom_id res chain seq x y z
N MET A 1 9.48 -5.25 16.51
CA MET A 1 8.58 -5.81 15.46
C MET A 1 7.95 -4.62 14.77
N ALA A 2 8.22 -4.42 13.48
CA ALA A 2 7.94 -3.16 12.81
C ALA A 2 7.27 -3.31 11.44
N PHE A 3 6.40 -2.36 11.08
CA PHE A 3 5.96 -2.14 9.70
C PHE A 3 5.90 -0.64 9.36
N LEU A 4 6.24 -0.30 8.12
CA LEU A 4 6.17 1.06 7.60
C LEU A 4 5.05 1.12 6.56
N LEU A 5 4.21 2.14 6.69
CA LEU A 5 3.19 2.52 5.74
C LEU A 5 3.52 3.90 5.21
N ASP A 6 3.93 3.99 3.95
CA ASP A 6 4.05 5.28 3.28
C ASP A 6 2.68 5.69 2.73
N ILE A 7 2.23 6.94 2.95
CA ILE A 7 0.99 7.54 2.38
C ILE A 7 1.35 8.68 1.42
N ILE A 8 2.63 8.77 1.04
CA ILE A 8 2.95 9.45 -0.19
C ILE A 8 2.45 8.51 -1.28
N THR A 9 1.25 8.79 -1.79
CA THR A 9 0.97 8.51 -3.20
C THR A 9 0.70 7.02 -3.55
N PHE A 10 0.92 6.11 -2.60
CA PHE A 10 0.60 4.68 -2.61
C PHE A 10 0.41 4.18 -1.18
N LEU A 11 -0.26 3.04 -0.99
CA LEU A 11 -0.18 2.31 0.27
C LEU A 11 0.96 1.29 0.16
N GLN A 12 2.20 1.70 0.41
CA GLN A 12 3.33 0.78 0.48
C GLN A 12 3.45 0.24 1.89
N ILE A 13 3.31 -1.08 2.05
CA ILE A 13 3.37 -1.72 3.36
C ILE A 13 4.58 -2.64 3.41
N SER A 14 5.50 -2.31 4.31
CA SER A 14 6.76 -3.02 4.48
C SER A 14 6.73 -3.83 5.78
N PHE A 15 7.13 -5.10 5.76
CA PHE A 15 7.17 -5.96 6.97
C PHE A 15 8.54 -6.56 7.25
N SER A 16 8.96 -6.51 8.52
CA SER A 16 10.20 -7.13 9.03
C SER A 16 10.09 -8.64 9.29
N THR A 17 8.88 -9.19 9.48
CA THR A 17 8.70 -10.61 9.83
C THR A 17 7.60 -11.30 9.01
N ASN A 18 7.85 -12.56 8.65
CA ASN A 18 6.96 -13.37 7.80
C ASN A 18 5.59 -13.67 8.45
N ILE A 19 5.56 -13.95 9.76
CA ILE A 19 4.32 -14.33 10.45
C ILE A 19 3.34 -13.16 10.51
N PHE A 20 3.83 -11.97 10.86
CA PHE A 20 2.98 -10.78 10.91
C PHE A 20 2.48 -10.38 9.52
N ARG A 21 3.34 -10.51 8.50
CA ARG A 21 2.98 -10.27 7.10
C ARG A 21 1.77 -11.13 6.67
N ILE A 22 1.77 -12.42 6.98
CA ILE A 22 0.67 -13.34 6.59
C ILE A 22 -0.64 -12.97 7.29
N ASN A 23 -0.61 -12.75 8.61
CA ASN A 23 -1.80 -12.40 9.38
C ASN A 23 -2.38 -11.05 8.94
N TYR A 24 -1.51 -10.05 8.75
CA TYR A 24 -1.93 -8.72 8.29
C TYR A 24 -2.55 -8.79 6.90
N ILE A 25 -1.91 -9.46 5.94
CA ILE A 25 -2.44 -9.65 4.59
C ILE A 25 -3.83 -10.29 4.63
N THR A 26 -4.02 -11.27 5.50
CA THR A 26 -5.31 -11.97 5.66
C THR A 26 -6.40 -11.01 6.13
N ILE A 27 -6.12 -10.22 7.19
CA ILE A 27 -7.07 -9.23 7.72
C ILE A 27 -7.33 -8.12 6.69
N LEU A 28 -6.28 -7.65 6.01
CA LEU A 28 -6.37 -6.61 4.98
C LEU A 28 -7.26 -7.07 3.83
N LYS A 29 -7.02 -8.27 3.30
CA LYS A 29 -7.85 -8.86 2.23
C LYS A 29 -9.30 -9.01 2.68
N ALA A 30 -9.54 -9.53 3.88
CA ALA A 30 -10.89 -9.68 4.44
C ALA A 30 -11.61 -8.34 4.67
N SER A 31 -10.86 -7.26 4.90
CA SER A 31 -11.40 -5.91 5.05
C SER A 31 -11.71 -5.26 3.70
N LEU A 32 -10.81 -5.39 2.71
CA LEU A 32 -11.03 -4.85 1.37
C LEU A 32 -12.24 -5.43 0.67
N VAL A 33 -12.47 -6.75 0.78
CA VAL A 33 -13.63 -7.39 0.13
C VAL A 33 -14.98 -6.94 0.69
N LYS A 34 -14.99 -6.28 1.86
CA LYS A 34 -16.21 -5.70 2.45
C LYS A 34 -16.49 -4.28 1.96
N LEU A 35 -15.53 -3.65 1.29
CA LEU A 35 -15.69 -2.28 0.80
C LEU A 35 -16.53 -2.30 -0.47
N LYS A 36 -17.72 -1.68 -0.41
CA LYS A 36 -18.58 -1.53 -1.58
C LYS A 36 -17.98 -0.49 -2.54
N GLN A 37 -17.83 -0.89 -3.79
CA GLN A 37 -17.52 -0.01 -4.90
C GLN A 37 -18.81 0.47 -5.58
N GLY A 38 -18.88 1.73 -6.02
CA GLY A 38 -20.08 2.25 -6.67
C GLY A 38 -20.11 3.77 -6.80
N ASN A 39 -21.31 4.33 -6.95
CA ASN A 39 -21.51 5.77 -7.06
C ASN A 39 -21.13 6.47 -5.73
N GLY A 40 -20.26 7.47 -5.80
CA GLY A 40 -19.79 8.21 -4.62
C GLY A 40 -20.88 9.01 -3.88
N LEU A 41 -22.09 9.13 -4.45
CA LEU A 41 -23.24 9.73 -3.77
C LEU A 41 -24.00 8.74 -2.88
N GLU A 42 -23.75 7.43 -3.00
CA GLU A 42 -24.36 6.41 -2.15
C GLU A 42 -23.64 6.30 -0.80
N THR A 43 -24.40 6.17 0.29
CA THR A 43 -23.87 6.25 1.66
C THR A 43 -23.01 5.05 2.08
N ASP A 44 -23.26 3.88 1.48
CA ASP A 44 -22.56 2.63 1.75
C ASP A 44 -21.35 2.40 0.83
N VAL A 45 -21.20 3.20 -0.22
CA VAL A 45 -20.04 3.15 -1.12
C VAL A 45 -18.81 3.73 -0.43
N LYS A 46 -17.69 2.99 -0.52
CA LYS A 46 -16.38 3.38 0.03
C LYS A 46 -15.31 3.52 -1.05
N ILE A 47 -15.55 2.99 -2.25
CA ILE A 47 -14.62 3.06 -3.37
C ILE A 47 -15.37 3.61 -4.59
N GLY A 48 -14.95 4.77 -5.09
CA GLY A 48 -15.50 5.37 -6.30
C GLY A 48 -14.81 4.87 -7.58
N PRO A 49 -15.21 5.40 -8.74
CA PRO A 49 -14.48 5.18 -9.99
C PRO A 49 -13.18 5.98 -10.02
N LEU A 50 -12.25 5.56 -10.88
CA LEU A 50 -11.13 6.39 -11.31
C LEU A 50 -11.62 7.56 -12.16
N ILE A 51 -10.82 8.62 -12.23
CA ILE A 51 -11.21 9.87 -12.89
C ILE A 51 -11.48 9.70 -14.39
N ASN A 52 -10.71 8.85 -15.08
CA ASN A 52 -10.84 8.61 -16.51
C ASN A 52 -10.21 7.26 -16.92
N LYS A 53 -10.35 6.91 -18.21
CA LYS A 53 -9.81 5.69 -18.82
C LYS A 53 -8.27 5.63 -18.76
N ALA A 54 -7.58 6.76 -18.90
CA ALA A 54 -6.12 6.80 -18.81
C ALA A 54 -5.62 6.41 -17.41
N ALA A 55 -6.34 6.79 -16.36
CA ALA A 55 -6.05 6.35 -14.99
C ALA A 55 -6.24 4.83 -14.84
N VAL A 56 -7.29 4.26 -15.42
CA VAL A 56 -7.52 2.81 -15.44
C VAL A 56 -6.37 2.08 -16.14
N GLU A 57 -5.97 2.55 -17.32
CA GLU A 57 -4.88 1.98 -18.11
C GLU A 57 -3.54 2.04 -17.36
N LYS A 58 -3.26 3.17 -16.69
CA LYS A 58 -2.07 3.32 -15.83
C LYS A 58 -2.07 2.30 -14.69
N VAL A 59 -3.19 2.16 -13.99
CA VAL A 59 -3.35 1.20 -12.89
C VAL A 59 -3.13 -0.23 -13.39
N GLN A 60 -3.71 -0.59 -14.54
CA GLN A 60 -3.52 -1.90 -15.14
C GLN A 60 -2.06 -2.14 -15.52
N GLN A 61 -1.39 -1.17 -16.16
CA GLN A 61 0.02 -1.26 -16.52
C GLN A 61 0.92 -1.53 -15.29
N HIS A 62 0.62 -0.89 -14.16
CA HIS A 62 1.36 -1.11 -12.92
C HIS A 62 1.16 -2.51 -12.35
N VAL A 63 -0.07 -3.05 -12.44
CA VAL A 63 -0.36 -4.45 -12.05
C VAL A 63 0.37 -5.42 -12.96
N ASP A 64 0.30 -5.22 -14.27
CA ASP A 64 0.90 -6.10 -15.26
C ASP A 64 2.43 -6.13 -15.13
N ASP A 65 3.07 -4.97 -14.95
CA ASP A 65 4.51 -4.87 -14.71
C ASP A 65 4.93 -5.59 -13.43
N ALA A 66 4.16 -5.40 -12.34
CA ALA A 66 4.43 -6.08 -11.09
C ALA A 66 4.35 -7.61 -11.25
N LEU A 67 3.31 -8.11 -11.92
CA LEU A 67 3.15 -9.54 -12.20
C LEU A 67 4.28 -10.08 -13.09
N ALA A 68 4.67 -9.36 -14.13
CA ALA A 68 5.75 -9.74 -15.03
C ALA A 68 7.11 -9.84 -14.30
N LYS A 69 7.32 -9.01 -13.27
CA LYS A 69 8.55 -8.97 -12.47
C LYS A 69 8.49 -9.84 -11.20
N GLY A 70 7.52 -10.75 -11.10
CA GLY A 70 7.43 -11.71 -9.99
C GLY A 70 6.66 -11.24 -8.76
N GLY A 71 5.96 -10.11 -8.86
CA GLY A 71 4.92 -9.71 -7.92
C GLY A 71 3.74 -10.68 -7.96
N LYS A 72 3.00 -10.74 -6.86
CA LYS A 72 1.89 -11.68 -6.66
C LYS A 72 0.59 -10.94 -6.41
N LEU A 73 -0.39 -11.14 -7.29
CA LEU A 73 -1.74 -10.64 -7.09
C LEU A 73 -2.47 -11.47 -6.01
N LEU A 74 -2.95 -10.80 -4.96
CA LEU A 74 -3.67 -11.44 -3.86
C LEU A 74 -5.20 -11.25 -3.95
N CYS A 75 -5.65 -10.14 -4.52
CA CYS A 75 -7.05 -9.85 -4.86
C CYS A 75 -7.12 -8.67 -5.84
N GLY A 76 -8.26 -8.50 -6.52
CA GLY A 76 -8.48 -7.41 -7.46
C GLY A 76 -7.73 -7.61 -8.77
N GLY A 77 -7.11 -6.54 -9.27
CA GLY A 77 -6.19 -6.56 -10.40
C GLY A 77 -6.85 -6.43 -11.77
N ARG A 78 -8.08 -5.94 -11.81
CA ARG A 78 -8.85 -5.77 -13.05
C ARG A 78 -9.92 -4.69 -12.92
N ILE A 79 -10.47 -4.30 -14.05
CA ILE A 79 -11.71 -3.53 -14.13
C ILE A 79 -12.85 -4.35 -13.50
N ASN A 80 -13.66 -3.70 -12.68
CA ASN A 80 -14.81 -4.31 -12.02
C ASN A 80 -15.78 -4.83 -13.10
N PRO A 81 -16.08 -6.14 -13.14
CA PRO A 81 -16.89 -6.72 -14.21
C PRO A 81 -18.37 -6.32 -14.13
N GLU A 82 -18.87 -5.94 -12.96
CA GLU A 82 -20.27 -5.56 -12.74
C GLU A 82 -20.49 -4.07 -13.05
N LEU A 83 -19.56 -3.21 -12.64
CA LEU A 83 -19.68 -1.76 -12.81
C LEU A 83 -19.06 -1.25 -14.13
N GLY A 84 -18.03 -1.92 -14.63
CA GLY A 84 -17.33 -1.56 -15.87
C GLY A 84 -16.69 -0.17 -15.86
N GLY A 85 -16.34 0.33 -17.05
CA GLY A 85 -15.85 1.69 -17.25
C GLY A 85 -14.60 2.01 -16.42
N ASN A 86 -14.70 3.05 -15.57
CA ASN A 86 -13.58 3.52 -14.77
C ASN A 86 -13.50 2.87 -13.38
N PHE A 87 -14.30 1.85 -13.09
CA PHE A 87 -14.25 1.16 -11.81
C PHE A 87 -13.18 0.07 -11.85
N TYR A 88 -12.11 0.25 -11.09
CA TYR A 88 -11.05 -0.75 -10.94
C TYR A 88 -11.15 -1.41 -9.56
N GLU A 89 -11.05 -2.74 -9.49
CA GLU A 89 -11.17 -3.48 -8.23
C GLU A 89 -10.04 -3.09 -7.25
N ALA A 90 -10.35 -3.05 -5.95
CA ALA A 90 -9.35 -2.86 -4.92
C ALA A 90 -8.32 -4.01 -4.96
N THR A 91 -7.06 -3.64 -5.16
CA THR A 91 -6.00 -4.56 -5.56
C THR A 91 -4.93 -4.66 -4.50
N ILE A 92 -4.53 -5.87 -4.14
CA ILE A 92 -3.35 -6.11 -3.29
C ILE A 92 -2.31 -6.86 -4.09
N LEU A 93 -1.13 -6.28 -4.20
CA LEU A 93 0.07 -6.90 -4.74
C LEU A 93 1.05 -7.19 -3.61
N ALA A 94 1.56 -8.43 -3.55
CA ALA A 94 2.61 -8.83 -2.63
C ALA A 94 3.88 -9.21 -3.39
N ASN A 95 4.97 -9.41 -2.65
CA ASN A 95 6.30 -9.68 -3.22
C ASN A 95 6.76 -8.55 -4.16
N MET A 96 6.44 -7.30 -3.79
CA MET A 96 6.83 -6.14 -4.56
C MET A 96 8.33 -5.86 -4.43
N GLN A 97 8.92 -5.36 -5.51
CA GLN A 97 10.35 -5.04 -5.61
C GLN A 97 10.54 -3.61 -6.12
N ASP A 98 11.68 -3.01 -5.80
CA ASP A 98 11.99 -1.61 -6.12
C ASP A 98 12.19 -1.36 -7.63
N THR A 99 12.26 -2.42 -8.44
CA THR A 99 12.37 -2.38 -9.91
C THR A 99 11.01 -2.32 -10.61
N MET A 100 9.90 -2.45 -9.89
CA MET A 100 8.55 -2.44 -10.45
C MET A 100 8.06 -1.00 -10.64
N ILE A 101 7.28 -0.72 -11.68
CA ILE A 101 6.80 0.66 -11.93
C ILE A 101 6.03 1.19 -10.71
N ALA A 102 5.21 0.34 -10.09
CA ALA A 102 4.45 0.67 -8.90
C ALA A 102 5.30 1.02 -7.66
N SER A 103 6.62 0.77 -7.65
CA SER A 103 7.50 1.24 -6.55
C SER A 103 8.06 2.64 -6.78
N CYS A 104 8.06 3.13 -8.03
CA CYS A 104 8.70 4.40 -8.40
C CYS A 104 7.72 5.47 -8.93
N GLU A 105 6.58 5.05 -9.48
CA GLU A 105 5.62 5.93 -10.15
C GLU A 105 4.24 5.90 -9.53
N GLU A 106 3.77 7.06 -9.09
CA GLU A 106 2.45 7.25 -8.49
C GLU A 106 1.31 6.57 -9.27
N THR A 107 0.64 5.60 -8.64
CA THR A 107 -0.45 4.86 -9.30
C THR A 107 -1.77 5.64 -9.33
N PHE A 108 -2.07 6.43 -8.28
CA PHE A 108 -3.37 7.10 -8.10
C PHE A 108 -4.61 6.19 -8.29
N GLY A 109 -4.48 4.91 -7.94
CA GLY A 109 -5.56 3.95 -8.03
C GLY A 109 -5.61 3.05 -6.79
N PRO A 110 -6.62 2.17 -6.71
CA PRO A 110 -6.89 1.39 -5.50
C PRO A 110 -5.92 0.19 -5.41
N ILE A 111 -4.61 0.44 -5.44
CA ILE A 111 -3.55 -0.57 -5.30
C ILE A 111 -2.85 -0.43 -3.95
N ILE A 112 -2.71 -1.55 -3.25
CA ILE A 112 -1.84 -1.72 -2.09
C ILE A 112 -0.66 -2.59 -2.50
N ALA A 113 0.56 -2.06 -2.34
CA ALA A 113 1.79 -2.73 -2.71
C ALA A 113 2.54 -3.17 -1.43
N ILE A 114 2.81 -4.47 -1.30
CA ILE A 114 3.41 -5.05 -0.09
C ILE A 114 4.84 -5.50 -0.37
N PHE A 115 5.78 -4.91 0.36
CA PHE A 115 7.20 -5.16 0.29
C PHE A 115 7.68 -5.93 1.54
N GLY A 116 8.69 -6.77 1.36
CA GLY A 116 9.47 -7.31 2.48
C GLY A 116 10.70 -6.43 2.72
N PHE A 117 11.20 -6.43 3.96
CA PHE A 117 12.51 -5.89 4.30
C PHE A 117 13.09 -6.71 5.46
N ASP A 118 14.42 -6.74 5.56
CA ASP A 118 15.12 -7.56 6.57
C ASP A 118 15.73 -6.73 7.69
N SER A 119 15.92 -5.41 7.51
CA SER A 119 16.50 -4.54 8.54
C SER A 119 15.87 -3.13 8.64
N GLU A 120 16.01 -2.51 9.82
CA GLU A 120 15.58 -1.13 10.09
C GLU A 120 16.26 -0.13 9.13
N ASP A 121 17.56 -0.28 8.92
CA ASP A 121 18.33 0.62 8.05
C ASP A 121 17.92 0.50 6.58
N GLU A 122 17.69 -0.74 6.11
CA GLU A 122 17.22 -0.99 4.75
C GLU A 122 15.86 -0.31 4.49
N VAL A 123 14.89 -0.47 5.40
CA VAL A 123 13.56 0.12 5.21
C VAL A 123 13.59 1.65 5.28
N ILE A 124 14.44 2.23 6.14
CA ILE A 124 14.65 3.70 6.18
C ILE A 124 15.26 4.17 4.86
N GLN A 125 16.31 3.50 4.38
CA GLN A 125 16.99 3.88 3.14
C GLN A 125 16.01 3.82 1.96
N ARG A 126 15.23 2.75 1.86
CA ARG A 126 14.22 2.58 0.80
C ARG A 126 13.12 3.63 0.90
N ALA A 127 12.61 3.90 2.11
CA ALA A 127 11.60 4.94 2.33
C ALA A 127 12.09 6.36 2.01
N ASN A 128 13.39 6.64 2.19
CA ASN A 128 13.99 7.93 1.84
C ASN A 128 14.44 7.99 0.36
N ASN A 129 14.57 6.85 -0.33
CA ASN A 129 14.98 6.78 -1.73
C ASN A 129 13.80 7.00 -2.68
N THR A 130 13.13 8.14 -2.50
CA THR A 130 12.05 8.58 -3.36
C THR A 130 12.19 10.07 -3.59
N LYS A 131 11.79 10.52 -4.78
CA LYS A 131 11.69 11.94 -5.12
C LYS A 131 10.51 12.63 -4.44
N TYR A 132 9.69 11.88 -3.72
CA TYR A 132 8.50 12.34 -3.02
C TYR A 132 8.71 12.29 -1.50
N GLY A 133 7.92 13.04 -0.72
CA GLY A 133 8.16 13.19 0.72
C GLY A 133 6.95 13.60 1.55
N LEU A 134 5.72 13.40 1.09
CA LEU A 134 4.48 13.81 1.80
C LEU A 134 4.30 13.23 3.23
N ALA A 135 4.03 11.92 3.41
CA ALA A 135 3.77 11.32 4.72
C ALA A 135 4.13 9.83 4.83
N SER A 136 4.73 9.42 5.95
CA SER A 136 4.99 8.01 6.26
C SER A 136 4.64 7.68 7.72
N TYR A 137 4.26 6.43 7.96
CA TYR A 137 3.71 5.92 9.22
C TYR A 137 4.48 4.66 9.62
N PHE A 138 5.13 4.71 10.77
CA PHE A 138 5.87 3.57 11.27
C PHE A 138 5.23 3.02 12.54
N PHE A 139 5.03 1.71 12.58
CA PHE A 139 4.40 1.00 13.68
C PHE A 139 5.37 -0.03 14.23
N SER A 140 5.68 0.05 15.53
CA SER A 140 6.42 -0.98 16.25
C SER A 140 5.98 -1.03 17.70
N ASN A 141 6.20 -2.17 18.35
CA ASN A 141 6.04 -2.30 19.80
C ASN A 141 7.26 -1.78 20.59
N ASP A 142 8.39 -1.53 19.91
CA ASP A 142 9.57 -0.92 20.52
C ASP A 142 9.55 0.59 20.29
N ILE A 143 9.34 1.34 21.38
CA ILE A 143 9.29 2.80 21.36
C ILE A 143 10.63 3.44 20.97
N ASN A 144 11.76 2.80 21.28
CA ASN A 144 13.07 3.30 20.90
C ASN A 144 13.28 3.18 19.39
N GLN A 145 12.86 2.04 18.82
CA GLN A 145 12.83 1.84 17.38
C GLN A 145 11.91 2.86 16.68
N ILE A 146 10.69 3.08 17.19
CA ILE A 146 9.80 4.13 16.65
C ILE A 146 10.51 5.49 16.61
N ARG A 147 11.17 5.87 17.72
CA ARG A 147 11.86 7.15 17.81
C ARG A 147 13.03 7.28 16.84
N ARG A 148 13.84 6.22 16.67
CA ARG A 148 14.97 6.20 15.72
C ARG A 148 14.48 6.35 14.29
N VAL A 149 13.53 5.50 13.87
CA VAL A 149 12.98 5.51 12.51
C VAL A 149 12.33 6.86 12.20
N ARG A 150 11.51 7.39 13.13
CA ARG A 150 10.88 8.70 12.97
C ARG A 150 11.89 9.81 12.70
N ASN A 151 13.00 9.83 13.44
CA ASN A 151 14.02 10.86 13.28
C ASN A 151 14.84 10.70 11.99
N ALA A 152 14.84 9.51 11.40
CA ALA A 152 15.62 9.19 10.19
C ALA A 152 14.81 9.33 8.89
N LEU A 153 13.47 9.36 8.96
CA LEU A 153 12.60 9.54 7.79
C LEU A 153 12.60 11.01 7.32
N ALA A 154 12.88 11.22 6.04
CA ALA A 154 12.93 12.53 5.40
C ALA A 154 11.55 12.90 4.79
N ILE A 155 10.54 13.05 5.64
CA ILE A 155 9.15 13.36 5.24
C ILE A 155 8.69 14.73 5.73
N TRP A 156 7.77 15.36 5.00
CA TRP A 156 7.16 16.66 5.31
C TRP A 156 6.09 16.56 6.43
N TYR A 157 5.24 15.53 6.42
CA TYR A 157 4.21 15.29 7.44
C TYR A 157 4.33 13.88 8.05
N GLY A 158 4.88 13.74 9.26
CA GLY A 158 4.98 12.46 9.97
C GLY A 158 3.91 12.27 11.05
N TRP A 159 3.21 11.13 11.05
CA TRP A 159 2.25 10.73 12.10
C TRP A 159 2.66 9.40 12.75
N TYR A 160 2.60 9.30 14.08
CA TYR A 160 2.97 8.10 14.84
C TYR A 160 1.82 7.65 15.76
N LYS A 161 1.52 6.34 15.80
CA LYS A 161 0.54 5.76 16.71
C LYS A 161 1.16 4.59 17.48
N HIS A 162 1.10 4.65 18.81
CA HIS A 162 1.55 3.59 19.71
C HIS A 162 0.46 2.52 19.86
N TRP A 163 0.84 1.24 19.81
CA TRP A 163 -0.07 0.10 20.00
C TRP A 163 -0.32 -0.10 21.51
N ILE A 164 -1.38 0.49 22.06
CA ILE A 164 -1.95 0.08 23.35
C ILE A 164 -3.28 -0.62 23.03
N ASN A 165 -3.28 -1.95 23.20
CA ASN A 165 -4.44 -2.84 23.29
C ASN A 165 -5.65 -2.52 22.39
N ILE A 166 -5.70 -3.12 21.20
CA ILE A 166 -6.98 -3.42 20.56
C ILE A 166 -7.42 -4.79 21.10
N LYS A 167 -8.41 -4.78 22.00
CA LYS A 167 -9.21 -5.95 22.35
C LYS A 167 -10.16 -6.30 21.22
#